data_AF-A0A4Q0NU13-F1
#
_entry.id   AF-A0A4Q0NU13-F1
#
_cell.length_a   1.000
_cell.length_b   1.000
_cell.length_c   1.000
_cell.angle_alpha   90.00
_cell.angle_beta   90.00
_cell.angle_gamma   90.00
#
_symmetry.space_group_name_H-M   'P 1'
#
loop_
_entity.id
_entity.type
_entity.pdbx_description
1 polymer ?
#
loop_
_entity_poly.entity_id
_entity_poly.type
_entity_poly.pdbx_seq_one_letter_code
_entity_poly.pdbx_strand_id
1 'polypeptide(L)'
;MGNLRIKLKYKSFEIELEGDKDTVQSEFKDIKENGLGNIVMGVDLSEQNILMNSDESQQTNNFKQLQPTETIDFEDANQDIPSLKDVIMKQLPSSESEWIMVYAFYATNHGSKTFTTKDILSMYESTKRNTPSRKANISNNVKSLFGKGYFSALNDDDYILTDDGKHQANEIINRSHSTPLKQTKPKGKSNSSSETKSKKSKSTTSKFEVLKDLNLRPTNAISLTDYVQNYEVKSNSDKIIVIINYLLEILKIEKVTINHIYTAFFVLKYRIPASFYQVVVNTKSRNNLIDFDNLNDIKLSTQGQNRLRLDINKQK
;
A
#
# COMPACT_ATOMS: atom_id res chain seq x y z
N MET A 1 21.76 -56.10 -28.04
CA MET A 1 21.74 -54.62 -27.98
C MET A 1 20.28 -54.20 -28.03
N GLY A 2 19.84 -53.36 -27.08
CA GLY A 2 18.44 -52.97 -27.02
C GLY A 2 18.18 -51.78 -27.94
N ASN A 3 17.28 -51.94 -28.91
CA ASN A 3 16.83 -50.84 -29.74
C ASN A 3 16.05 -49.84 -28.87
N LEU A 4 16.47 -48.59 -28.90
CA LEU A 4 15.80 -47.48 -28.25
C LEU A 4 14.84 -46.83 -29.25
N ARG A 5 13.59 -46.62 -28.83
CA ARG A 5 12.59 -45.91 -29.63
C ARG A 5 12.09 -44.70 -28.86
N ILE A 6 12.22 -43.52 -29.44
CA ILE A 6 11.75 -42.25 -28.89
C ILE A 6 10.66 -41.70 -29.82
N LYS A 7 9.50 -41.37 -29.26
CA LYS A 7 8.40 -40.75 -29.98
C LYS A 7 8.02 -39.43 -29.32
N LEU A 8 8.11 -38.33 -30.07
CA LEU A 8 7.68 -37.00 -29.65
C LEU A 8 6.46 -36.58 -30.47
N LYS A 9 5.45 -36.05 -29.78
CA LYS A 9 4.26 -35.49 -30.42
C LYS A 9 3.93 -34.14 -29.81
N TYR A 10 3.77 -33.13 -30.65
CA TYR A 10 3.38 -31.80 -30.24
C TYR A 10 2.43 -31.16 -31.26
N LYS A 11 1.15 -30.95 -30.89
CA LYS A 11 0.08 -30.50 -31.79
C LYS A 11 0.02 -31.31 -33.10
N SER A 12 0.41 -30.71 -34.23
CA SER A 12 0.43 -31.32 -35.57
C SER A 12 1.80 -31.91 -35.95
N PHE A 13 2.79 -31.86 -35.06
CA PHE A 13 4.14 -32.32 -35.28
C PHE A 13 4.38 -33.65 -34.56
N GLU A 14 4.93 -34.64 -35.26
CA GLU A 14 5.24 -35.97 -34.72
C GLU A 14 6.60 -36.42 -35.25
N ILE A 15 7.52 -36.73 -34.34
CA ILE A 15 8.84 -37.29 -34.64
C ILE A 15 8.96 -38.64 -33.95
N GLU A 16 9.47 -39.62 -34.68
CA GLU A 16 9.76 -40.95 -34.16
C GLU A 16 11.16 -41.37 -34.59
N LEU A 17 11.99 -41.74 -33.61
CA LEU A 17 13.36 -42.20 -33.79
C LEU A 17 13.46 -43.61 -33.23
N GLU A 18 14.02 -44.54 -34.00
CA GLU A 18 14.26 -45.92 -33.57
C GLU A 18 15.64 -46.37 -34.03
N GLY A 19 16.44 -46.90 -33.10
CA GLY A 19 17.79 -47.37 -33.42
C GLY A 19 18.60 -47.74 -32.18
N ASP A 20 19.90 -47.92 -32.36
CA ASP A 20 20.82 -48.16 -31.25
C ASP A 20 20.87 -46.95 -30.30
N LYS A 21 21.02 -47.24 -29.00
CA LYS A 21 20.93 -46.24 -27.92
C LYS A 21 21.79 -45.00 -28.17
N ASP A 22 23.03 -45.20 -28.61
CA ASP A 22 23.99 -44.10 -28.80
C ASP A 22 23.58 -43.19 -29.97
N THR A 23 23.13 -43.78 -31.08
CA THR A 23 22.63 -43.08 -32.27
C THR A 23 21.37 -42.29 -31.95
N VAL A 24 20.43 -42.90 -31.23
CA VAL A 24 19.16 -42.24 -30.87
C VAL A 24 19.40 -41.07 -29.92
N GLN A 25 20.35 -41.21 -28.98
CA GLN A 25 20.71 -40.12 -28.08
C GLN A 25 21.46 -38.98 -28.80
N SER A 26 22.36 -39.29 -29.75
CA SER A 26 23.05 -38.27 -30.52
C SER A 26 22.10 -37.49 -31.42
N GLU A 27 21.21 -38.19 -32.13
CA GLU A 27 20.23 -37.52 -33.01
C GLU A 27 19.20 -36.74 -32.21
N PHE A 28 18.76 -37.25 -31.06
CA PHE A 28 17.87 -36.48 -30.19
C PHE A 28 18.55 -35.22 -29.63
N LYS A 29 19.84 -35.29 -29.26
CA LYS A 29 20.61 -34.12 -28.81
C LYS A 29 20.77 -33.10 -29.93
N ASP A 30 21.07 -33.55 -31.15
CA ASP A 30 21.20 -32.69 -32.31
C ASP A 30 19.86 -32.03 -32.69
N ILE A 31 18.76 -32.78 -32.66
CA ILE A 31 17.40 -32.24 -32.82
C ILE A 31 17.08 -31.24 -31.71
N LYS A 32 17.50 -31.47 -30.47
CA LYS A 32 17.28 -30.53 -29.35
C LYS A 32 18.06 -29.23 -29.54
N GLU A 33 19.35 -29.33 -29.88
CA GLU A 33 20.27 -28.18 -29.96
C GLU A 33 20.07 -27.38 -31.25
N ASN A 34 19.90 -28.06 -32.39
CA ASN A 34 19.91 -27.44 -33.71
C ASN A 34 18.55 -27.42 -34.42
N GLY A 35 17.64 -28.33 -34.05
CA GLY A 35 16.30 -28.43 -34.67
C GLY A 35 15.22 -27.65 -33.91
N LEU A 36 14.94 -28.06 -32.68
CA LEU A 36 13.88 -27.54 -31.81
C LEU A 36 14.24 -26.19 -31.20
N GLY A 37 15.54 -25.90 -31.01
CA GLY A 37 16.03 -24.60 -30.50
C GLY A 37 15.60 -23.40 -31.34
N ASN A 38 15.42 -23.59 -32.66
CA ASN A 38 14.95 -22.54 -33.57
C ASN A 38 13.42 -22.51 -33.74
N ILE A 39 12.71 -23.57 -33.33
CA ILE A 39 11.24 -23.68 -33.47
C ILE A 39 10.53 -23.24 -32.17
N VAL A 40 11.24 -23.19 -31.04
CA VAL A 40 10.70 -22.77 -29.73
C VAL A 40 10.92 -21.26 -29.48
N MET A 41 10.63 -20.42 -30.48
CA MET A 41 10.05 -19.10 -30.16
C MET A 41 8.55 -19.27 -30.01
N GLY A 42 8.12 -19.62 -28.79
CA GLY A 42 6.75 -19.36 -28.35
C GLY A 42 5.84 -20.56 -28.13
N VAL A 43 6.31 -21.69 -27.58
CA VAL A 43 5.41 -22.54 -26.77
C VAL A 43 6.13 -23.27 -25.63
N ASP A 44 5.58 -23.11 -24.43
CA ASP A 44 5.92 -23.83 -23.20
C ASP A 44 5.54 -25.32 -23.30
N LEU A 45 6.51 -26.21 -23.08
CA LEU A 45 6.39 -27.68 -23.12
C LEU A 45 6.61 -28.22 -21.71
N SER A 46 5.73 -27.87 -20.78
CA SER A 46 5.74 -28.41 -19.41
C SER A 46 4.61 -29.42 -19.19
N GLU A 47 4.46 -30.40 -20.08
CA GLU A 47 3.73 -31.63 -19.76
C GLU A 47 4.51 -32.83 -20.27
N GLN A 48 5.29 -33.46 -19.38
CA GLN A 48 5.48 -34.90 -19.42
C GLN A 48 5.47 -35.48 -18.00
N ASN A 49 4.55 -36.43 -17.81
CA ASN A 49 4.55 -37.39 -16.72
C ASN A 49 5.81 -38.26 -16.82
N ILE A 50 6.67 -38.19 -15.80
CA ILE A 50 7.77 -39.13 -15.62
C ILE A 50 7.26 -40.27 -14.74
N LEU A 51 6.98 -41.43 -15.35
CA LEU A 51 6.94 -42.70 -14.64
C LEU A 51 8.37 -43.21 -14.53
N MET A 52 8.96 -43.10 -13.34
CA MET A 52 10.23 -43.72 -12.99
C MET A 52 9.97 -45.07 -12.33
N ASN A 53 10.63 -46.12 -12.82
CA ASN A 53 10.91 -47.34 -12.07
C ASN A 53 12.43 -47.50 -11.92
N SER A 54 12.81 -48.12 -10.80
CA SER A 54 14.09 -48.17 -10.10
C SER A 54 15.22 -48.94 -10.81
N ASP A 55 16.49 -48.55 -10.58
CA ASP A 55 17.40 -49.18 -9.59
C ASP A 55 18.88 -48.74 -9.69
N GLU A 56 19.48 -48.60 -8.49
CA GLU A 56 20.88 -48.74 -8.04
C GLU A 56 22.12 -48.08 -8.71
N SER A 57 22.77 -47.20 -7.90
CA SER A 57 24.17 -47.29 -7.38
C SER A 57 25.39 -46.57 -8.03
N GLN A 58 25.98 -45.69 -7.19
CA GLN A 58 27.41 -45.43 -6.85
C GLN A 58 28.39 -44.56 -7.69
N GLN A 59 28.87 -43.49 -7.00
CA GLN A 59 30.23 -42.88 -6.86
C GLN A 59 31.09 -42.55 -8.11
N THR A 60 31.70 -41.37 -8.30
CA THR A 60 32.87 -40.80 -7.57
C THR A 60 33.34 -39.46 -8.21
N ASN A 61 33.84 -38.52 -7.38
CA ASN A 61 35.03 -37.62 -7.49
C ASN A 61 35.52 -37.03 -8.85
N ASN A 62 36.18 -35.86 -9.01
CA ASN A 62 36.43 -34.58 -8.30
C ASN A 62 37.52 -33.80 -9.13
N PHE A 63 37.48 -32.45 -9.17
CA PHE A 63 38.56 -31.47 -9.54
C PHE A 63 39.07 -31.37 -11.02
N LYS A 64 39.49 -30.24 -11.63
CA LYS A 64 39.73 -28.83 -11.23
C LYS A 64 39.80 -27.89 -12.48
N GLN A 65 39.11 -26.75 -12.41
CA GLN A 65 39.44 -25.38 -12.82
C GLN A 65 40.58 -25.07 -13.83
N LEU A 66 40.28 -24.21 -14.83
CA LEU A 66 41.11 -23.08 -15.31
C LEU A 66 40.17 -22.02 -15.95
N GLN A 67 40.33 -20.76 -15.55
CA GLN A 67 39.77 -19.52 -16.14
C GLN A 67 40.94 -18.72 -16.77
N PRO A 68 40.75 -17.64 -17.56
CA PRO A 68 39.58 -17.14 -18.29
C PRO A 68 39.90 -16.77 -19.77
N THR A 69 38.89 -16.55 -20.61
CA THR A 69 38.86 -15.43 -21.59
C THR A 69 37.41 -15.21 -22.04
N GLU A 70 37.00 -13.96 -21.94
CA GLU A 70 35.69 -13.32 -22.15
C GLU A 70 34.77 -13.89 -23.24
N THR A 71 33.61 -14.37 -22.81
CA THR A 71 32.35 -14.30 -23.57
C THR A 71 31.28 -13.73 -22.67
N ILE A 72 30.48 -12.81 -23.22
CA ILE A 72 29.39 -12.11 -22.56
C ILE A 72 28.34 -13.15 -22.15
N ASP A 73 28.36 -13.51 -20.87
CA ASP A 73 27.38 -14.37 -20.23
C ASP A 73 26.03 -13.64 -20.12
N PHE A 74 25.00 -14.16 -20.77
CA PHE A 74 23.66 -14.06 -20.19
C PHE A 74 23.65 -15.02 -19.00
N GLU A 75 23.99 -14.48 -17.83
CA GLU A 75 23.99 -15.23 -16.58
C GLU A 75 22.64 -15.94 -16.40
N ASP A 76 22.73 -17.26 -16.38
CA ASP A 76 21.85 -18.15 -15.64
C ASP A 76 21.98 -17.75 -14.16
N ALA A 77 21.24 -16.72 -13.76
CA ALA A 77 21.34 -16.18 -12.43
C ALA A 77 20.75 -17.20 -11.44
N ASN A 78 21.63 -18.00 -10.84
CA ASN A 78 21.48 -18.43 -9.45
C ASN A 78 21.36 -17.17 -8.58
N GLN A 79 20.21 -16.49 -8.66
CA GLN A 79 19.84 -15.53 -7.65
C GLN A 79 19.54 -16.37 -6.41
N ASP A 80 20.30 -16.15 -5.34
CA ASP A 80 19.93 -16.60 -4.00
C ASP A 80 18.62 -15.90 -3.62
N ILE A 81 17.50 -16.40 -4.16
CA ILE A 81 16.16 -15.94 -3.84
C ILE A 81 15.99 -16.24 -2.34
N PRO A 82 15.86 -15.20 -1.49
CA PRO A 82 15.77 -15.42 -0.06
C PRO A 82 14.55 -16.26 0.26
N SER A 83 14.55 -16.99 1.38
CA SER A 83 13.31 -17.65 1.77
C SER A 83 12.24 -16.60 2.09
N LEU A 84 10.97 -16.91 1.82
CA LEU A 84 9.86 -16.03 2.19
C LEU A 84 9.90 -15.66 3.69
N LYS A 85 10.36 -16.57 4.56
CA LYS A 85 10.53 -16.30 5.99
C LYS A 85 11.54 -15.18 6.24
N ASP A 86 12.65 -15.16 5.51
CA ASP A 86 13.68 -14.11 5.63
C ASP A 86 13.15 -12.76 5.19
N VAL A 87 12.41 -12.72 4.07
CA VAL A 87 11.74 -11.50 3.57
C VAL A 87 10.77 -10.94 4.61
N ILE A 88 10.03 -11.81 5.31
CA ILE A 88 9.08 -11.42 6.35
C ILE A 88 9.79 -10.91 7.61
N MET A 89 10.82 -11.61 8.08
CA MET A 89 11.58 -11.21 9.27
C MET A 89 12.25 -9.85 9.05
N LYS A 90 12.79 -9.61 7.85
CA LYS A 90 13.39 -8.33 7.47
C LYS A 90 12.35 -7.23 7.16
N GLN A 91 11.05 -7.56 7.13
CA GLN A 91 9.95 -6.65 6.76
C GLN A 91 10.27 -5.88 5.46
N LEU A 92 10.81 -6.58 4.46
CA LEU A 92 11.28 -5.91 3.25
C LEU A 92 10.14 -5.15 2.57
N PRO A 93 8.96 -5.73 2.25
CA PRO A 93 7.90 -5.00 1.55
C PRO A 93 7.34 -3.84 2.38
N SER A 94 7.32 -2.66 1.76
CA SER A 94 6.99 -1.39 2.41
C SER A 94 5.48 -1.16 2.46
N SER A 95 4.76 -1.55 1.41
CA SER A 95 3.33 -1.30 1.20
C SER A 95 2.53 -2.60 1.05
N GLU A 96 1.22 -2.53 1.25
CA GLU A 96 0.35 -3.70 1.08
C GLU A 96 0.36 -4.24 -0.35
N SER A 97 0.50 -3.37 -1.35
CA SER A 97 0.67 -3.78 -2.75
C SER A 97 2.00 -4.52 -2.97
N GLU A 98 3.09 -4.08 -2.34
CA GLU A 98 4.36 -4.81 -2.41
C GLU A 98 4.28 -6.17 -1.71
N TRP A 99 3.57 -6.26 -0.57
CA TRP A 99 3.31 -7.54 0.10
C TRP A 99 2.57 -8.51 -0.81
N ILE A 100 1.52 -8.05 -1.48
CA ILE A 100 0.74 -8.87 -2.41
C ILE A 100 1.59 -9.29 -3.61
N MET A 101 2.44 -8.41 -4.14
CA MET A 101 3.35 -8.73 -5.23
C MET A 101 4.36 -9.82 -4.85
N VAL A 102 4.97 -9.70 -3.68
CA VAL A 102 5.89 -10.72 -3.16
C VAL A 102 5.16 -12.04 -2.91
N TYR A 103 3.97 -12.02 -2.31
CA TYR A 103 3.21 -13.26 -2.09
C TYR A 103 2.80 -13.93 -3.39
N ALA A 104 2.37 -13.16 -4.39
CA ALA A 104 2.08 -13.69 -5.71
C ALA A 104 3.33 -14.28 -6.36
N PHE A 105 4.49 -13.63 -6.21
CA PHE A 105 5.78 -14.18 -6.67
C PHE A 105 6.12 -15.53 -6.02
N TYR A 106 6.03 -15.68 -4.70
CA TYR A 106 6.30 -16.97 -4.04
C TYR A 106 5.22 -18.03 -4.28
N ALA A 107 3.94 -17.64 -4.36
CA ALA A 107 2.84 -18.57 -4.61
C ALA A 107 2.89 -19.19 -6.02
N THR A 108 3.51 -18.49 -6.97
CA THR A 108 3.62 -18.91 -8.37
C THR A 108 4.95 -19.58 -8.71
N ASN A 109 5.75 -19.95 -7.72
CA ASN A 109 7.14 -20.40 -7.90
C ASN A 109 7.97 -19.37 -8.70
N HIS A 110 7.98 -18.13 -8.24
CA HIS A 110 8.74 -17.02 -8.83
C HIS A 110 8.18 -16.49 -10.16
N GLY A 111 6.85 -16.57 -10.35
CA GLY A 111 6.15 -16.04 -11.52
C GLY A 111 5.97 -17.02 -12.67
N SER A 112 6.21 -18.32 -12.45
CA SER A 112 6.04 -19.36 -13.48
C SER A 112 4.61 -19.86 -13.63
N LYS A 113 3.77 -19.68 -12.60
CA LYS A 113 2.37 -20.14 -12.58
C LYS A 113 1.39 -18.98 -12.46
N THR A 114 0.12 -19.26 -12.72
CA THR A 114 -0.98 -18.36 -12.38
C THR A 114 -1.28 -18.41 -10.88
N PHE A 115 -1.93 -17.37 -10.39
CA PHE A 115 -2.40 -17.29 -9.00
C PHE A 115 -3.77 -16.64 -8.93
N THR A 116 -4.47 -16.94 -7.86
CA THR A 116 -5.76 -16.39 -7.51
C THR A 116 -5.67 -15.52 -6.26
N THR A 117 -6.75 -14.79 -5.97
CA THR A 117 -6.90 -14.09 -4.69
C THR A 117 -6.85 -15.05 -3.49
N LYS A 118 -7.25 -16.32 -3.66
CA LYS A 118 -7.21 -17.34 -2.60
C LYS A 118 -5.77 -17.74 -2.26
N ASP A 119 -4.90 -17.81 -3.26
CA ASP A 119 -3.48 -18.13 -3.06
C ASP A 119 -2.77 -17.01 -2.29
N ILE A 120 -3.13 -15.75 -2.55
CA ILE A 120 -2.64 -14.64 -1.73
C ILE A 120 -3.15 -14.78 -0.29
N LEU A 121 -4.44 -15.07 -0.09
CA LEU A 121 -5.05 -15.23 1.24
C LEU A 121 -4.39 -16.35 2.06
N SER A 122 -4.06 -17.48 1.45
CA SER A 122 -3.35 -18.57 2.12
C SER A 122 -1.96 -18.13 2.61
N MET A 123 -1.28 -17.27 1.84
CA MET A 123 0.00 -16.67 2.25
C MET A 123 -0.16 -15.67 3.41
N TYR A 124 -1.26 -14.91 3.47
CA TYR A 124 -1.55 -14.07 4.66
C TYR A 124 -1.76 -14.91 5.93
N GLU A 125 -2.35 -16.10 5.79
CA GLU A 125 -2.60 -17.02 6.89
C GLU A 125 -1.32 -17.69 7.38
N SER A 126 -0.51 -18.23 6.47
CA SER A 126 0.78 -18.86 6.79
C SER A 126 1.75 -17.86 7.45
N THR A 127 1.66 -16.58 7.10
CA THR A 127 2.52 -15.51 7.60
C THR A 127 1.97 -14.76 8.81
N LYS A 128 0.80 -15.17 9.35
CA LYS A 128 0.11 -14.51 10.48
C LYS A 128 -0.17 -13.01 10.24
N ARG A 129 -0.32 -12.59 8.99
CA ARG A 129 -0.63 -11.20 8.60
C ARG A 129 -2.09 -11.00 8.23
N ASN A 130 -2.88 -12.06 8.34
CA ASN A 130 -4.32 -12.09 8.09
C ASN A 130 -5.08 -11.19 9.08
N THR A 131 -5.53 -10.01 8.62
CA THR A 131 -6.44 -9.14 9.38
C THR A 131 -7.68 -8.82 8.55
N PRO A 132 -8.84 -8.55 9.18
CA PRO A 132 -10.07 -8.24 8.45
C PRO A 132 -9.91 -7.06 7.48
N SER A 133 -9.20 -6.01 7.91
CA SER A 133 -8.92 -4.83 7.09
C SER A 133 -8.06 -5.15 5.87
N ARG A 134 -7.06 -6.04 6.00
CA ARG A 134 -6.21 -6.45 4.87
C ARG A 134 -6.99 -7.30 3.88
N LYS A 135 -7.74 -8.29 4.38
CA LYS A 135 -8.64 -9.14 3.56
C LYS A 135 -9.59 -8.31 2.70
N ALA A 136 -10.27 -7.34 3.31
CA ALA A 136 -11.22 -6.47 2.62
C ALA A 136 -10.58 -5.61 1.50
N ASN A 137 -9.28 -5.34 1.57
CA ASN A 137 -8.57 -4.48 0.63
C ASN A 137 -7.73 -5.22 -0.42
N ILE A 138 -7.67 -6.56 -0.40
CA ILE A 138 -6.86 -7.33 -1.37
C ILE A 138 -7.28 -7.02 -2.80
N SER A 139 -8.56 -7.08 -3.12
CA SER A 139 -9.06 -6.83 -4.49
C SER A 139 -8.68 -5.43 -4.99
N ASN A 140 -8.70 -4.41 -4.14
CA ASN A 140 -8.29 -3.05 -4.50
C ASN A 140 -6.78 -2.98 -4.80
N ASN A 141 -5.97 -3.66 -4.01
CA ASN A 141 -4.53 -3.71 -4.22
C ASN A 141 -4.14 -4.52 -5.47
N VAL A 142 -4.79 -5.66 -5.71
CA VAL A 142 -4.60 -6.47 -6.93
C VAL A 142 -4.95 -5.65 -8.17
N LYS A 143 -6.10 -4.95 -8.16
CA LYS A 143 -6.47 -4.01 -9.23
C LYS A 143 -5.44 -2.90 -9.42
N SER A 144 -4.86 -2.38 -8.33
CA SER A 144 -3.81 -1.37 -8.43
C SER A 144 -2.51 -1.91 -9.03
N LEU A 145 -2.14 -3.17 -8.77
CA LEU A 145 -0.94 -3.80 -9.32
C LEU A 145 -1.14 -4.16 -10.79
N PHE A 146 -2.34 -4.61 -11.15
CA PHE A 146 -2.77 -4.76 -12.54
C PHE A 146 -2.69 -3.42 -13.30
N GLY A 147 -3.24 -2.35 -12.74
CA GLY A 147 -3.20 -1.02 -13.37
C GLY A 147 -1.79 -0.42 -13.50
N LYS A 148 -0.80 -0.96 -12.78
CA LYS A 148 0.63 -0.59 -12.91
C LYS A 148 1.38 -1.48 -13.92
N GLY A 149 0.73 -2.49 -14.49
CA GLY A 149 1.33 -3.42 -15.43
C GLY A 149 2.12 -4.57 -14.79
N TYR A 150 2.07 -4.74 -13.47
CA TYR A 150 2.81 -5.81 -12.78
C TYR A 150 2.07 -7.15 -12.80
N PHE A 151 0.74 -7.12 -12.89
CA PHE A 151 -0.10 -8.30 -13.05
C PHE A 151 -0.85 -8.22 -14.37
N SER A 152 -1.07 -9.37 -14.99
CA SER A 152 -1.99 -9.55 -16.11
C SER A 152 -3.11 -10.50 -15.70
N ALA A 153 -4.33 -10.25 -16.16
CA ALA A 153 -5.48 -11.10 -15.90
C ALA A 153 -5.64 -12.09 -17.05
N LEU A 154 -5.75 -13.39 -16.74
CA LEU A 154 -6.13 -14.41 -17.72
C LEU A 154 -7.65 -14.56 -17.76
N ASN A 155 -8.28 -14.59 -16.59
CA ASN A 155 -9.72 -14.74 -16.37
C ASN A 155 -10.18 -13.76 -15.27
N ASP A 156 -11.47 -13.79 -14.91
CA ASP A 156 -12.02 -12.94 -13.85
C ASP A 156 -11.32 -13.12 -12.48
N ASP A 157 -10.83 -14.33 -12.19
CA ASP A 157 -10.23 -14.71 -10.91
C ASP A 157 -8.74 -15.10 -10.98
N ASP A 158 -8.19 -15.32 -12.18
CA ASP A 158 -6.83 -15.81 -12.41
C ASP A 158 -5.90 -14.72 -12.95
N TYR A 159 -4.75 -14.57 -12.30
CA TYR A 159 -3.74 -13.57 -12.63
C TYR A 159 -2.38 -14.23 -12.87
N ILE A 160 -1.52 -13.56 -13.63
CA ILE A 160 -0.11 -13.92 -13.82
C ILE A 160 0.78 -12.70 -13.56
N LEU A 161 2.00 -12.95 -13.08
CA LEU A 161 3.02 -11.91 -12.97
C LEU A 161 3.58 -11.63 -14.36
N THR A 162 3.56 -10.35 -14.75
CA THR A 162 4.30 -9.89 -15.93
C THR A 162 5.80 -9.86 -15.61
N ASP A 163 6.62 -9.72 -16.64
CA ASP A 163 8.08 -9.64 -16.45
C ASP A 163 8.48 -8.41 -15.62
N ASP A 164 7.78 -7.28 -15.79
CA ASP A 164 7.91 -6.10 -14.91
C ASP A 164 7.56 -6.42 -13.45
N GLY A 165 6.50 -7.21 -13.24
CA GLY A 165 6.10 -7.66 -11.90
C GLY A 165 7.13 -8.56 -11.24
N LYS A 166 7.74 -9.49 -12.00
CA LYS A 166 8.83 -10.35 -11.52
C LYS A 166 10.07 -9.53 -11.19
N HIS A 167 10.47 -8.61 -12.07
CA HIS A 167 11.59 -7.70 -11.82
C HIS A 167 11.37 -6.89 -10.54
N GLN A 168 10.19 -6.31 -10.37
CA GLN A 168 9.86 -5.53 -9.16
C GLN A 168 9.84 -6.41 -7.90
N ALA A 169 9.33 -7.64 -7.98
CA ALA A 169 9.36 -8.58 -6.86
C ALA A 169 10.80 -8.93 -6.46
N ASN A 170 11.67 -9.23 -7.45
CA ASN A 170 13.09 -9.51 -7.23
C ASN A 170 13.83 -8.32 -6.60
N GLU A 171 13.55 -7.09 -7.03
CA GLU A 171 14.10 -5.89 -6.41
C GLU A 171 13.70 -5.77 -4.92
N ILE A 172 12.42 -6.06 -4.60
CA ILE A 172 11.89 -5.98 -3.24
C ILE A 172 12.49 -7.03 -2.31
N ILE A 173 12.72 -8.26 -2.79
CA ILE A 173 13.26 -9.34 -1.94
C ILE A 173 14.78 -9.23 -1.77
N ASN A 174 15.49 -8.62 -2.72
CA ASN A 174 16.95 -8.48 -2.68
C ASN A 174 17.44 -7.18 -2.04
N ARG A 175 16.56 -6.22 -1.73
CA ARG A 175 16.98 -4.97 -1.07
C ARG A 175 17.40 -5.17 0.38
N SER A 176 18.41 -4.40 0.81
CA SER A 176 18.95 -4.46 2.18
C SER A 176 17.94 -4.01 3.26
N HIS A 177 17.16 -2.97 2.97
CA HIS A 177 16.17 -2.42 3.87
C HIS A 177 14.89 -2.04 3.12
N SER A 178 13.76 -2.02 3.85
CA SER A 178 12.49 -1.53 3.32
C SER A 178 12.63 -0.09 2.83
N THR A 179 12.19 0.20 1.61
CA THR A 179 12.15 1.58 1.14
C THR A 179 11.07 2.33 1.92
N PRO A 180 11.39 3.48 2.54
CA PRO A 180 10.36 4.31 3.16
C PRO A 180 9.39 4.73 2.06
N LEU A 181 8.09 4.44 2.24
CA LEU A 181 7.09 4.97 1.30
C LEU A 181 7.27 6.48 1.20
N LYS A 182 7.55 6.97 -0.01
CA LYS A 182 7.41 8.39 -0.33
C LYS A 182 5.92 8.69 -0.10
N GLN A 183 5.61 9.41 0.97
CA GLN A 183 4.23 9.81 1.28
C GLN A 183 3.76 10.73 0.15
N THR A 184 3.18 10.15 -0.90
CA THR A 184 2.41 10.90 -1.86
C THR A 184 1.17 11.36 -1.11
N LYS A 185 1.05 12.68 -0.92
CA LYS A 185 -0.17 13.29 -0.39
C LYS A 185 -1.33 12.75 -1.25
N PRO A 186 -2.33 12.08 -0.67
CA PRO A 186 -3.40 11.50 -1.46
C PRO A 186 -4.15 12.62 -2.20
N LYS A 187 -4.26 12.49 -3.53
CA LYS A 187 -5.22 13.27 -4.33
C LYS A 187 -6.62 12.83 -3.87
N GLY A 188 -7.33 13.74 -3.21
CA GLY A 188 -8.62 13.47 -2.60
C GLY A 188 -9.65 12.95 -3.61
N LYS A 189 -10.17 11.75 -3.34
CA LYS A 189 -11.51 11.34 -3.77
C LYS A 189 -12.28 10.91 -2.52
N SER A 190 -13.42 11.55 -2.35
CA SER A 190 -14.36 11.45 -1.23
C SER A 190 -15.09 10.11 -1.20
N ASN A 191 -15.09 9.42 -0.05
CA ASN A 191 -16.27 9.18 0.81
C ASN A 191 -16.05 8.01 1.80
N SER A 192 -16.51 8.26 3.06
CA SER A 192 -16.97 7.35 4.14
C SER A 192 -16.30 5.98 4.34
N SER A 193 -15.93 5.48 5.53
CA SER A 193 -16.15 5.83 6.95
C SER A 193 -15.44 4.77 7.81
N SER A 194 -14.83 5.16 8.95
CA SER A 194 -14.39 4.38 10.16
C SER A 194 -13.48 3.13 9.98
N GLU A 195 -12.43 2.83 10.75
CA GLU A 195 -11.88 3.33 12.02
C GLU A 195 -10.40 2.83 12.19
N THR A 196 -9.50 3.78 12.46
CA THR A 196 -8.34 3.82 13.41
C THR A 196 -7.27 2.71 13.53
N LYS A 197 -6.00 3.08 13.25
CA LYS A 197 -4.84 3.20 14.21
C LYS A 197 -3.52 3.53 13.45
N SER A 198 -3.22 4.81 13.25
CA SER A 198 -2.18 5.62 13.92
C SER A 198 -0.72 5.16 13.76
N LYS A 199 0.05 5.88 12.92
CA LYS A 199 1.48 6.10 13.14
C LYS A 199 1.73 7.57 13.47
N LYS A 200 2.32 7.74 14.65
CA LYS A 200 2.69 8.96 15.35
C LYS A 200 3.60 9.80 14.46
N SER A 201 3.05 10.83 13.82
CA SER A 201 3.88 11.97 13.41
C SER A 201 4.44 12.59 14.67
N LYS A 202 5.67 13.08 14.61
CA LYS A 202 6.28 13.86 15.67
C LYS A 202 5.41 15.10 15.84
N SER A 203 4.45 15.01 16.76
CA SER A 203 3.63 16.13 17.21
C SER A 203 4.61 17.19 17.68
N THR A 204 4.88 18.17 16.84
CA THR A 204 5.10 19.53 17.32
C THR A 204 3.87 19.83 18.15
N THR A 205 3.96 19.52 19.45
CA THR A 205 2.96 19.88 20.42
C THR A 205 3.04 21.39 20.42
N SER A 206 2.24 22.03 19.57
CA SER A 206 2.01 23.46 19.64
C SER A 206 1.43 23.67 21.02
N LYS A 207 2.26 24.10 21.96
CA LYS A 207 1.83 24.41 23.31
C LYS A 207 0.87 25.59 23.16
N PHE A 208 -0.43 25.30 23.26
CA PHE A 208 -1.42 26.34 23.35
C PHE A 208 -1.35 26.92 24.77
N GLU A 209 -1.44 28.23 24.84
CA GLU A 209 -1.39 28.95 26.11
C GLU A 209 -2.76 29.53 26.43
N VAL A 210 -3.15 29.41 27.70
CA VAL A 210 -4.34 30.08 28.22
C VAL A 210 -3.96 31.54 28.47
N LEU A 211 -4.59 32.45 27.74
CA LEU A 211 -4.35 33.89 27.86
C LEU A 211 -4.98 34.38 29.16
N LYS A 212 -4.15 34.72 30.16
CA LYS A 212 -4.63 35.18 31.47
C LYS A 212 -5.31 36.55 31.41
N ASP A 213 -4.90 37.39 30.45
CA ASP A 213 -5.37 38.76 30.31
C ASP A 213 -6.66 38.85 29.48
N LEU A 214 -7.16 37.73 28.94
CA LEU A 214 -8.37 37.71 28.14
C LEU A 214 -9.62 37.70 29.04
N ASN A 215 -10.29 38.85 29.15
CA ASN A 215 -11.52 38.97 29.92
C ASN A 215 -12.75 38.44 29.16
N LEU A 216 -13.12 37.19 29.43
CA LEU A 216 -14.31 36.53 28.86
C LEU A 216 -15.59 36.71 29.71
N ARG A 217 -15.52 37.52 30.77
CA ARG A 217 -16.64 37.89 31.66
C ARG A 217 -16.61 39.40 31.95
N PRO A 218 -16.71 40.25 30.91
CA PRO A 218 -16.73 41.69 31.10
C PRO A 218 -17.95 42.11 31.93
N THR A 219 -17.82 43.17 32.73
CA THR A 219 -18.94 43.74 33.49
C THR A 219 -19.92 44.48 32.59
N ASN A 220 -19.44 44.98 31.45
CA ASN A 220 -20.19 45.89 30.56
C ASN A 220 -20.76 45.18 29.31
N ALA A 221 -20.60 43.86 29.20
CA ALA A 221 -21.13 43.07 28.10
C ALA A 221 -21.49 41.65 28.58
N ILE A 222 -22.27 40.93 27.76
CA ILE A 222 -22.63 39.55 28.06
C ILE A 222 -21.38 38.67 28.19
N SER A 223 -21.38 37.76 29.17
CA SER A 223 -20.27 36.82 29.35
C SER A 223 -20.22 35.82 28.19
N LEU A 224 -19.04 35.25 27.91
CA LEU A 224 -18.92 34.22 26.87
C LEU A 224 -19.83 33.01 27.18
N THR A 225 -19.96 32.64 28.45
CA THR A 225 -20.80 31.53 28.88
C THR A 225 -22.27 31.77 28.53
N ASP A 226 -22.78 32.95 28.82
CA ASP A 226 -24.20 33.27 28.58
C ASP A 226 -24.45 33.49 27.08
N TYR A 227 -23.48 34.07 26.36
CA TYR A 227 -23.59 34.24 24.92
C TYR A 227 -23.73 32.90 24.19
N VAL A 228 -22.89 31.92 24.54
CA VAL A 228 -22.87 30.60 23.90
C VAL A 228 -24.10 29.77 24.26
N GLN A 229 -24.69 29.96 25.45
CA GLN A 229 -25.94 29.27 25.84
C GLN A 229 -27.10 29.58 24.88
N ASN A 230 -27.09 30.74 24.23
CA ASN A 230 -28.11 31.08 23.25
C ASN A 230 -28.01 30.26 21.96
N TYR A 231 -26.99 29.42 21.77
CA TYR A 231 -26.74 28.67 20.54
C TYR A 231 -26.67 27.16 20.79
N GLU A 232 -27.39 26.38 19.98
CA GLU A 232 -27.29 24.91 20.01
C GLU A 232 -26.04 24.41 19.26
N VAL A 233 -24.88 24.47 19.91
CA VAL A 233 -23.59 24.07 19.31
C VAL A 233 -23.33 22.56 19.38
N LYS A 234 -23.47 21.87 18.24
CA LYS A 234 -23.27 20.41 18.15
C LYS A 234 -21.82 20.03 17.83
N SER A 235 -21.21 20.73 16.87
CA SER A 235 -19.87 20.39 16.39
C SER A 235 -18.79 21.30 16.99
N ASN A 236 -17.54 20.85 16.96
CA ASN A 236 -16.41 21.71 17.33
C ASN A 236 -16.27 22.91 16.38
N SER A 237 -16.63 22.75 15.10
CA SER A 237 -16.64 23.85 14.13
C SER A 237 -17.69 24.91 14.49
N ASP A 238 -18.89 24.49 14.92
CA ASP A 238 -19.93 25.42 15.39
C ASP A 238 -19.47 26.18 16.64
N LYS A 239 -18.85 25.49 17.60
CA LYS A 239 -18.26 26.11 18.80
C LYS A 239 -17.22 27.17 18.43
N ILE A 240 -16.33 26.86 17.48
CA ILE A 240 -15.29 27.78 17.03
C ILE A 240 -15.92 29.05 16.43
N ILE A 241 -16.92 28.94 15.55
CA ILE A 241 -17.50 30.13 14.93
C ILE A 241 -18.29 31.00 15.91
N VAL A 242 -19.02 30.41 16.86
CA VAL A 242 -19.72 31.15 17.91
C VAL A 242 -18.72 31.91 18.78
N ILE A 243 -17.62 31.26 19.16
CA ILE A 243 -16.54 31.89 19.93
C ILE A 243 -15.89 33.03 19.13
N ILE A 244 -15.52 32.82 17.87
CA ILE A 244 -14.90 33.87 17.05
C ILE A 244 -15.87 35.06 16.91
N ASN A 245 -17.16 34.81 16.68
CA ASN A 245 -18.13 35.89 16.60
C ASN A 245 -18.20 36.70 17.90
N TYR A 246 -18.23 36.03 19.06
CA TYR A 246 -18.21 36.70 20.35
C TYR A 246 -16.97 37.59 20.53
N LEU A 247 -15.78 37.06 20.21
CA LEU A 247 -14.53 37.78 20.36
C LEU A 247 -14.47 39.03 19.45
N LEU A 248 -14.98 38.92 18.21
CA LEU A 248 -14.99 40.00 17.24
C LEU A 248 -16.09 41.04 17.51
N GLU A 249 -17.33 40.61 17.74
CA GLU A 249 -18.49 41.51 17.80
C GLU A 249 -18.76 42.05 19.20
N ILE A 250 -18.57 41.20 20.24
CA ILE A 250 -18.91 41.55 21.62
C ILE A 250 -17.68 42.12 22.34
N LEU A 251 -16.54 41.43 22.27
CA LEU A 251 -15.30 41.91 22.90
C LEU A 251 -14.48 42.86 22.02
N LYS A 252 -14.84 43.01 20.72
CA LYS A 252 -14.16 43.91 19.78
C LYS A 252 -12.66 43.68 19.67
N ILE A 253 -12.22 42.43 19.76
CA ILE A 253 -10.82 42.06 19.58
C ILE A 253 -10.51 42.06 18.08
N GLU A 254 -9.62 42.93 17.62
CA GLU A 254 -9.32 43.07 16.18
C GLU A 254 -8.67 41.82 15.57
N LYS A 255 -7.81 41.14 16.34
CA LYS A 255 -7.01 40.00 15.87
C LYS A 255 -7.22 38.79 16.76
N VAL A 256 -8.09 37.89 16.33
CA VAL A 256 -8.36 36.65 17.04
C VAL A 256 -7.31 35.62 16.68
N THR A 257 -6.51 35.21 17.66
CA THR A 257 -5.50 34.14 17.50
C THR A 257 -6.05 32.78 17.92
N ILE A 258 -5.36 31.69 17.54
CA ILE A 258 -5.70 30.34 17.99
C ILE A 258 -5.69 30.19 19.53
N ASN A 259 -4.84 30.92 20.25
CA ASN A 259 -4.79 30.90 21.72
C ASN A 259 -6.03 31.55 22.35
N HIS A 260 -6.65 32.54 21.69
CA HIS A 260 -7.93 33.10 22.14
C HIS A 260 -9.04 32.04 22.07
N ILE A 261 -9.11 31.30 20.96
CA ILE A 261 -10.08 30.21 20.79
C ILE A 261 -9.82 29.11 21.81
N TYR A 262 -8.55 28.74 22.03
CA TYR A 262 -8.16 27.76 23.04
C TYR A 262 -8.59 28.16 24.46
N THR A 263 -8.33 29.42 24.83
CA THR A 263 -8.72 30.01 26.11
C THR A 263 -10.24 29.98 26.30
N ALA A 264 -11.00 30.30 25.25
CA ALA A 264 -12.45 30.21 25.27
C ALA A 264 -12.96 28.78 25.49
N PHE A 265 -12.37 27.77 24.82
CA PHE A 265 -12.68 26.36 25.07
C PHE A 265 -12.44 25.95 26.53
N PHE A 266 -11.34 26.43 27.11
CA PHE A 266 -10.98 26.17 28.50
C PHE A 266 -12.00 26.79 29.48
N VAL A 267 -12.35 28.06 29.29
CA VAL A 267 -13.32 28.78 30.15
C VAL A 267 -14.73 28.20 30.04
N LEU A 268 -15.15 27.79 28.83
CA LEU A 268 -16.43 27.12 28.59
C LEU A 268 -16.46 25.67 29.09
N LYS A 269 -15.34 25.15 29.62
CA LYS A 269 -15.18 23.75 30.07
C LYS A 269 -15.52 22.74 28.97
N TYR A 270 -15.28 23.10 27.71
CA TYR A 270 -15.42 22.16 26.60
C TYR A 270 -14.27 21.17 26.58
N ARG A 271 -14.56 19.92 26.17
CA ARG A 271 -13.52 18.93 25.92
C ARG A 271 -12.59 19.44 24.83
N ILE A 272 -11.35 19.76 25.21
CA ILE A 272 -10.32 20.22 24.29
C ILE A 272 -9.88 19.03 23.41
N PRO A 273 -10.03 19.10 22.07
CA PRO A 273 -9.54 18.09 21.16
C PRO A 273 -8.01 17.90 21.27
N ALA A 274 -7.55 16.65 21.24
CA ALA A 274 -6.12 16.34 21.27
C ALA A 274 -5.33 17.02 20.14
N SER A 275 -5.96 17.18 18.97
CA SER A 275 -5.40 17.88 17.81
C SER A 275 -6.12 19.21 17.58
N PHE A 276 -6.16 20.09 18.60
CA PHE A 276 -6.86 21.38 18.54
C PHE A 276 -6.48 22.21 17.31
N TYR A 277 -5.17 22.28 17.01
CA TYR A 277 -4.65 22.89 15.77
C TYR A 277 -5.41 22.42 14.53
N GLN A 278 -5.50 21.10 14.37
CA GLN A 278 -6.09 20.50 13.18
C GLN A 278 -7.59 20.72 13.13
N VAL A 279 -8.26 20.82 14.28
CA VAL A 279 -9.69 21.15 14.32
C VAL A 279 -9.93 22.54 13.73
N VAL A 280 -9.16 23.55 14.15
CA VAL A 280 -9.25 24.92 13.61
C VAL A 280 -8.95 24.92 12.11
N VAL A 281 -7.87 24.25 11.68
CA VAL A 281 -7.51 24.15 10.25
C VAL A 281 -8.61 23.44 9.43
N ASN A 282 -9.25 22.42 9.98
CA ASN A 282 -10.35 21.73 9.31
C ASN A 282 -11.60 22.61 9.23
N THR A 283 -11.88 23.45 10.23
CA THR A 283 -13.00 24.41 10.19
C THR A 283 -12.86 25.39 9.02
N LYS A 284 -11.63 25.78 8.65
CA LYS A 284 -11.35 26.49 7.38
C LYS A 284 -11.46 25.56 6.18
N SER A 285 -10.57 24.56 6.07
CA SER A 285 -10.36 23.81 4.82
C SER A 285 -11.50 22.87 4.41
N ARG A 286 -12.27 22.33 5.37
CA ARG A 286 -13.34 21.35 5.08
C ARG A 286 -14.73 21.96 5.15
N ASN A 287 -14.95 22.85 6.10
CA ASN A 287 -16.26 23.46 6.31
C ASN A 287 -16.36 24.87 5.72
N ASN A 288 -15.23 25.50 5.40
CA ASN A 288 -15.15 26.86 4.85
C ASN A 288 -15.88 27.90 5.72
N LEU A 289 -15.92 27.70 7.04
CA LEU A 289 -16.65 28.56 7.98
C LEU A 289 -15.78 29.67 8.58
N ILE A 290 -14.47 29.52 8.52
CA ILE A 290 -13.52 30.53 8.99
C ILE A 290 -12.47 30.76 7.92
N ASP A 291 -11.87 31.94 7.94
CA ASP A 291 -10.78 32.31 7.05
C ASP A 291 -9.62 32.92 7.83
N PHE A 292 -8.40 32.64 7.37
CA PHE A 292 -7.15 33.12 7.94
C PHE A 292 -5.96 32.80 7.03
N ASP A 293 -5.06 33.75 6.83
CA ASP A 293 -3.77 33.49 6.17
C ASP A 293 -2.77 32.86 7.16
N ASN A 294 -2.87 33.27 8.42
CA ASN A 294 -2.07 32.76 9.53
C ASN A 294 -2.95 32.63 10.80
N LEU A 295 -2.54 31.80 11.75
CA LEU A 295 -3.33 31.52 12.96
C LEU A 295 -3.32 32.62 14.02
N ASN A 296 -2.76 33.79 13.70
CA ASN A 296 -2.78 34.97 14.56
C ASN A 296 -3.90 35.96 14.17
N ASP A 297 -4.54 35.76 13.02
CA ASP A 297 -5.67 36.58 12.59
C ASP A 297 -6.74 35.70 11.93
N ILE A 298 -7.64 35.19 12.77
CA ILE A 298 -8.72 34.28 12.39
C ILE A 298 -10.04 35.04 12.34
N LYS A 299 -10.73 34.95 11.19
CA LYS A 299 -12.00 35.63 10.93
C LYS A 299 -13.07 34.63 10.53
N LEU A 300 -14.33 35.06 10.64
CA LEU A 300 -15.45 34.31 10.05
C LEU A 300 -15.47 34.53 8.55
N SER A 301 -15.67 33.44 7.79
CA SER A 301 -16.01 33.56 6.38
C SER A 301 -17.48 33.98 6.23
N THR A 302 -17.89 34.38 5.01
CA THR A 302 -19.31 34.63 4.70
C THR A 302 -20.18 33.41 5.02
N GLN A 303 -19.68 32.19 4.74
CA GLN A 303 -20.41 30.96 5.07
C GLN A 303 -20.50 30.74 6.58
N GLY A 304 -19.46 31.04 7.34
CA GLY A 304 -19.48 30.99 8.81
C GLY A 304 -20.48 31.95 9.43
N GLN A 305 -20.55 33.18 8.91
CA GLN A 305 -21.54 34.16 9.34
C GLN A 305 -22.97 33.70 9.03
N ASN A 306 -23.21 33.17 7.83
CA ASN A 306 -24.53 32.64 7.46
C ASN A 306 -24.92 31.44 8.33
N ARG A 307 -24.00 30.51 8.55
CA ARG A 307 -24.19 29.36 9.45
C ARG A 307 -24.62 29.79 10.85
N LEU A 308 -23.93 30.78 11.41
CA LEU A 308 -24.25 31.32 12.74
C LEU A 308 -25.62 32.01 12.78
N ARG A 309 -25.98 32.75 11.72
CA ARG A 309 -27.22 33.54 11.67
C ARG A 309 -28.47 32.71 11.34
N LEU A 310 -28.33 31.74 10.44
CA LEU A 310 -29.47 31.05 9.83
C LEU A 310 -29.58 29.59 10.28
N ASP A 311 -28.46 28.91 10.51
CA ASP A 311 -28.49 27.45 10.66
C ASP A 311 -28.20 26.95 12.09
N ILE A 312 -27.53 27.75 12.93
CA ILE A 312 -27.40 27.44 14.35
C ILE A 312 -28.64 27.97 15.04
N ASN A 313 -29.49 27.03 15.49
CA ASN A 313 -30.70 27.36 16.25
C ASN A 313 -30.34 28.22 17.46
N LYS A 314 -30.94 29.41 17.52
CA LYS A 314 -30.92 30.20 18.74
C LYS A 314 -31.90 29.58 19.72
N GLN A 315 -31.42 29.16 20.88
CA GLN A 315 -32.31 28.76 21.97
C GLN A 315 -32.98 30.03 22.47
N LYS A 316 -34.30 30.12 22.28
CA LYS A 316 -35.13 31.22 22.78
C LYS A 316 -35.32 31.10 24.29
#